data_AF-A0A9Q7EX40-F1
#
_entry.id   AF-A0A9Q7EX40-F1
#
_cell.length_a   1.000
_cell.length_b   1.000
_cell.length_c   1.000
_cell.angle_alpha   90.00
_cell.angle_beta   90.00
_cell.angle_gamma   90.00
#
_symmetry.space_group_name_H-M   'P 1'
#
loop_
_entity.id
_entity.type
_entity.pdbx_description
1 polymer ?
#
loop_
_entity_poly.entity_id
_entity_poly.type
_entity_poly.pdbx_seq_one_letter_code
_entity_poly.pdbx_strand_id
1 'polypeptide(L)'
;MGGEGRRSPIRVLRLLGPNRALTARVFEENFTGALAPFVDVSSLPLPPSWPDFFVRQGREVSFFSPNYELEPFVPWLLSLRNERRASARLLFVAHSPGGMAWVWRLMVPHLRPGDRIVAPSRHAASVIVWMEPRLSPFVRVLSHPIPSVESLGKRRGEGQSLLFLGRLRQEKGLHQLLDGYALFLSRRGKGPRLVLAGSLVDEETGRPLAYAEALRHRARRLGLEGLVSFPGPLTGVAREAAFDEALGLCNLSLSLEESFGKAPAEALVRGLPVLATAWSAFPELLGDRGLFVPPRWDEKEGVLSVDAEAVADGLEALLALPRRAPLSAGENPFEPRSVGAAYRALLVEAMEERALPAVASGGSLDAMAPLGAPEGDLFAFHRDECARRLKRMAGEEAPLYGEAERIQGVLGFALHDGLVRLFSQGEPALPSRRALSLPPGEGDSVLFRAATQGMGSDLSRLGTVLALAEGGRLGEARRLLEALPGDGGRARRFVSVRLFLKEGDGAAAFSVWKGREGDWISREESGPWLRLGAEIAREGGIDGARQIRPFLAAWCRRFPDGPESGAVALGWCLAALACGREAVGEGREALERARAVVPDDPLLRRLDLALLGVA
;
A
#
# COMPACT_ATOMS: atom_id res chain seq x y z
N MET A 1 -42.36 21.73 -26.99
CA MET A 1 -42.30 20.34 -27.50
C MET A 1 -41.40 20.28 -28.73
N GLY A 2 -40.09 20.34 -28.52
CA GLY A 2 -39.09 20.01 -29.53
C GLY A 2 -38.41 18.72 -29.07
N GLY A 3 -38.47 17.67 -29.89
CA GLY A 3 -37.98 16.34 -29.55
C GLY A 3 -36.46 16.31 -29.44
N GLU A 4 -35.95 16.36 -28.21
CA GLU A 4 -34.66 15.74 -27.91
C GLU A 4 -34.85 14.24 -28.10
N GLY A 5 -34.30 13.68 -29.18
CA GLY A 5 -34.22 12.23 -29.35
C GLY A 5 -33.60 11.63 -28.09
N ARG A 6 -34.39 10.82 -27.36
CA ARG A 6 -33.96 10.08 -26.17
C ARG A 6 -32.72 9.26 -26.55
N ARG A 7 -31.51 9.81 -26.30
CA ARG A 7 -30.27 9.03 -26.35
C ARG A 7 -30.47 7.86 -25.40
N SER A 8 -30.15 6.64 -25.87
CA SER A 8 -30.28 5.43 -25.04
C SER A 8 -29.57 5.65 -23.70
N PRO A 9 -30.16 5.21 -22.58
CA PRO A 9 -29.55 5.41 -21.26
C PRO A 9 -28.18 4.74 -21.20
N ILE A 10 -27.19 5.44 -20.63
CA ILE A 10 -25.87 4.88 -20.38
C ILE A 10 -26.04 3.85 -19.26
N ARG A 11 -25.70 2.59 -19.55
CA ARG A 11 -25.79 1.48 -18.60
C ARG A 11 -24.39 1.09 -18.12
N VAL A 12 -24.16 1.13 -16.81
CA VAL A 12 -22.90 0.79 -16.16
C VAL A 12 -23.10 -0.45 -15.30
N LEU A 13 -22.40 -1.54 -15.64
CA LEU A 13 -22.34 -2.75 -14.82
C LEU A 13 -21.19 -2.63 -13.81
N ARG A 14 -21.50 -2.48 -12.52
CA ARG A 14 -20.51 -2.60 -11.44
C ARG A 14 -20.27 -4.07 -11.09
N LEU A 15 -19.03 -4.52 -11.29
CA LEU A 15 -18.61 -5.86 -10.87
C LEU A 15 -18.09 -5.78 -9.44
N LEU A 16 -18.69 -6.56 -8.53
CA LEU A 16 -18.41 -6.51 -7.11
C LEU A 16 -17.73 -7.80 -6.64
N GLY A 17 -16.57 -7.64 -6.00
CA GLY A 17 -15.96 -8.66 -5.15
C GLY A 17 -16.61 -8.72 -3.73
N PRO A 18 -16.08 -9.55 -2.83
CA PRO A 18 -16.61 -9.78 -1.48
C PRO A 18 -16.60 -8.54 -0.53
N ASN A 19 -15.83 -7.51 -0.85
CA ASN A 19 -15.77 -6.19 -0.23
C ASN A 19 -15.62 -6.21 1.30
N ARG A 20 -14.55 -6.85 1.78
CA ARG A 20 -14.33 -7.09 3.22
C ARG A 20 -13.99 -5.81 4.01
N ALA A 21 -13.28 -4.87 3.39
CA ALA A 21 -12.83 -3.64 4.04
C ALA A 21 -13.97 -2.61 4.21
N LEU A 22 -14.08 -1.99 5.39
CA LEU A 22 -15.07 -0.93 5.64
C LEU A 22 -14.90 0.27 4.71
N THR A 23 -13.66 0.72 4.50
CA THR A 23 -13.36 1.89 3.65
C THR A 23 -13.81 1.69 2.21
N ALA A 24 -13.71 0.46 1.71
CA ALA A 24 -14.13 0.11 0.37
C ALA A 24 -15.65 0.03 0.23
N ARG A 25 -16.37 -0.51 1.22
CA ARG A 25 -17.84 -0.45 1.25
C ARG A 25 -18.36 0.99 1.21
N VAL A 26 -17.80 1.87 2.03
CA VAL A 26 -18.19 3.30 2.02
C VAL A 26 -17.84 3.96 0.69
N PHE A 27 -16.73 3.57 0.04
CA PHE A 27 -16.44 4.06 -1.31
C PHE A 27 -17.50 3.60 -2.32
N GLU A 28 -17.85 2.31 -2.34
CA GLU A 28 -18.85 1.77 -3.28
C GLU A 28 -20.22 2.44 -3.12
N GLU A 29 -20.65 2.69 -1.89
CA GLU A 29 -21.91 3.41 -1.59
C GLU A 29 -21.88 4.84 -2.13
N ASN A 30 -20.83 5.60 -1.81
CA ASN A 30 -20.69 6.98 -2.25
C ASN A 30 -20.57 7.09 -3.79
N PHE A 31 -19.79 6.19 -4.40
CA PHE A 31 -19.58 6.16 -5.84
C PHE A 31 -20.87 5.83 -6.58
N THR A 32 -21.54 4.73 -6.20
CA THR A 32 -22.79 4.32 -6.84
C THR A 32 -23.88 5.38 -6.63
N GLY A 33 -23.99 5.94 -5.42
CA GLY A 33 -24.94 7.00 -5.10
C GLY A 33 -24.70 8.29 -5.91
N ALA A 34 -23.44 8.65 -6.17
CA ALA A 34 -23.11 9.80 -7.01
C ALA A 34 -23.46 9.57 -8.50
N LEU A 35 -23.30 8.34 -9.01
CA LEU A 35 -23.55 8.02 -10.42
C LEU A 35 -25.04 7.76 -10.73
N ALA A 36 -25.79 7.13 -9.82
CA ALA A 36 -27.16 6.66 -10.06
C ALA A 36 -28.15 7.73 -10.57
N PRO A 37 -28.07 9.03 -10.20
CA PRO A 37 -28.94 10.05 -10.76
C PRO A 37 -28.71 10.34 -12.26
N PHE A 38 -27.57 9.92 -12.81
CA PHE A 38 -27.08 10.33 -14.13
C PHE A 38 -26.99 9.19 -15.15
N VAL A 39 -26.83 7.95 -14.67
CA VAL A 39 -26.68 6.73 -15.46
C VAL A 39 -27.40 5.57 -14.78
N ASP A 40 -27.76 4.55 -15.56
CA ASP A 40 -28.33 3.31 -15.03
C ASP A 40 -27.19 2.42 -14.52
N VAL A 41 -27.11 2.21 -13.20
CA VAL A 41 -26.08 1.41 -12.56
C VAL A 41 -26.69 0.10 -12.07
N SER A 42 -26.20 -1.01 -12.59
CA SER A 42 -26.52 -2.35 -12.09
C SER A 42 -25.29 -2.98 -11.44
N SER A 43 -25.49 -3.75 -10.38
CA SER A 43 -24.41 -4.40 -9.65
C SER A 43 -24.46 -5.91 -9.84
N LEU A 44 -23.29 -6.52 -10.01
CA LEU A 44 -23.14 -7.95 -10.16
C LEU A 44 -22.07 -8.48 -9.20
N PRO A 45 -22.44 -9.29 -8.19
CA PRO A 45 -21.47 -10.09 -7.45
C PRO A 45 -20.92 -11.21 -8.34
N LEU A 46 -19.61 -11.48 -8.30
CA LEU A 46 -19.01 -12.51 -9.16
C LEU A 46 -19.44 -13.95 -8.80
N PRO A 47 -20.00 -14.75 -9.74
CA PRO A 47 -20.27 -16.17 -9.53
C PRO A 47 -19.08 -17.08 -9.95
N PRO A 48 -19.06 -18.37 -9.55
CA PRO A 48 -18.05 -19.33 -9.99
C PRO A 48 -17.93 -19.53 -11.52
N SER A 49 -18.97 -19.23 -12.31
CA SER A 49 -19.00 -19.31 -13.79
C SER A 49 -18.95 -17.95 -14.50
N TRP A 50 -18.34 -16.96 -13.86
CA TRP A 50 -18.39 -15.56 -14.28
C TRP A 50 -17.89 -15.19 -15.69
N PRO A 51 -16.96 -15.90 -16.39
CA PRO A 51 -16.50 -15.42 -17.69
C PRO A 51 -17.63 -15.40 -18.73
N ASP A 52 -18.46 -16.44 -18.76
CA ASP A 52 -19.62 -16.52 -19.67
C ASP A 52 -20.74 -15.56 -19.26
N PHE A 53 -20.89 -15.31 -17.96
CA PHE A 53 -21.86 -14.35 -17.45
C PHE A 53 -21.49 -12.91 -17.85
N PHE A 54 -20.23 -12.54 -17.65
CA PHE A 54 -19.69 -11.24 -18.04
C PHE A 54 -19.88 -10.98 -19.54
N VAL A 55 -19.61 -11.97 -20.39
CA VAL A 55 -19.74 -11.83 -21.85
C VAL A 55 -21.20 -11.62 -22.26
N ARG A 56 -22.16 -12.31 -21.65
CA ARG A 56 -23.59 -12.11 -21.92
C ARG A 56 -24.05 -10.71 -21.53
N GLN A 57 -23.76 -10.30 -20.29
CA GLN A 57 -24.14 -8.97 -19.80
C GLN A 57 -23.40 -7.83 -20.50
N GLY A 58 -22.14 -8.05 -20.90
CA GLY A 58 -21.30 -7.09 -21.61
C GLY A 58 -21.79 -6.69 -23.00
N ARG A 59 -22.79 -7.39 -23.55
CA ARG A 59 -23.49 -7.00 -24.79
C ARG A 59 -24.66 -6.06 -24.52
N GLU A 60 -25.15 -6.02 -23.30
CA GLU A 60 -26.32 -5.24 -22.90
C GLU A 60 -25.93 -3.93 -22.20
N VAL A 61 -24.69 -3.75 -21.77
CA VAL A 61 -24.26 -2.55 -21.05
C VAL A 61 -23.34 -1.65 -21.87
N SER A 62 -23.33 -0.37 -21.55
CA SER A 62 -22.43 0.63 -22.18
C SER A 62 -21.02 0.53 -21.62
N PHE A 63 -20.90 0.33 -20.30
CA PHE A 63 -19.65 0.19 -19.58
C PHE A 63 -19.70 -0.96 -18.57
N PHE A 64 -18.57 -1.59 -18.32
CA PHE A 64 -18.35 -2.38 -17.11
C PHE A 64 -17.29 -1.70 -16.24
N SER A 65 -17.45 -1.81 -14.93
CA SER A 65 -16.59 -1.14 -13.96
C SER A 65 -16.31 -2.07 -12.78
N PRO A 66 -15.08 -2.60 -12.66
CA PRO A 66 -14.71 -3.45 -11.54
C PRO A 66 -14.46 -2.63 -10.26
N ASN A 67 -14.81 -3.19 -9.11
CA ASN A 67 -14.39 -2.65 -7.81
C ASN A 67 -12.90 -2.95 -7.55
N TYR A 68 -12.38 -2.39 -6.46
CA TYR A 68 -10.94 -2.48 -6.12
C TYR A 68 -10.42 -3.92 -5.95
N GLU A 69 -11.26 -4.88 -5.56
CA GLU A 69 -10.84 -6.30 -5.43
C GLU A 69 -10.68 -6.98 -6.80
N LEU A 70 -11.30 -6.42 -7.82
CA LEU A 70 -11.30 -6.93 -9.18
C LEU A 70 -10.32 -6.21 -10.11
N GLU A 71 -9.59 -5.20 -9.61
CA GLU A 71 -8.46 -4.57 -10.32
C GLU A 71 -7.50 -5.60 -10.93
N PRO A 72 -7.11 -6.67 -10.20
CA PRO A 72 -6.18 -7.64 -10.72
C PRO A 72 -6.75 -8.40 -11.92
N PHE A 73 -8.08 -8.51 -12.06
CA PHE A 73 -8.75 -9.25 -13.14
C PHE A 73 -8.99 -8.42 -14.41
N VAL A 74 -8.75 -7.11 -14.37
CA VAL A 74 -9.04 -6.18 -15.47
C VAL A 74 -8.39 -6.63 -16.79
N PRO A 75 -7.10 -7.02 -16.87
CA PRO A 75 -6.51 -7.42 -18.14
C PRO A 75 -7.20 -8.65 -18.75
N TRP A 76 -7.52 -9.65 -17.91
CA TRP A 76 -8.26 -10.82 -18.37
C TRP A 76 -9.68 -10.48 -18.84
N LEU A 77 -10.40 -9.61 -18.11
CA LEU A 77 -11.73 -9.13 -18.50
C LEU A 77 -11.73 -8.41 -19.85
N LEU A 78 -10.72 -7.56 -20.10
CA LEU A 78 -10.56 -6.87 -21.37
C LEU A 78 -10.25 -7.84 -22.52
N SER A 79 -9.41 -8.84 -22.27
CA SER A 79 -9.12 -9.88 -23.27
C SER A 79 -10.39 -10.66 -23.63
N LEU A 80 -11.13 -11.17 -22.63
CA LEU A 80 -12.40 -11.88 -22.85
C LEU A 80 -13.42 -11.01 -23.60
N ARG A 81 -13.54 -9.73 -23.22
CA ARG A 81 -14.39 -8.76 -23.91
C ARG A 81 -14.04 -8.68 -25.39
N ASN A 82 -12.75 -8.58 -25.72
CA ASN A 82 -12.28 -8.43 -27.09
C ASN A 82 -12.47 -9.72 -27.90
N GLU A 83 -12.06 -10.87 -27.35
CA GLU A 83 -12.24 -12.20 -27.96
C GLU A 83 -13.70 -12.47 -28.32
N ARG A 84 -14.63 -12.08 -27.43
CA ARG A 84 -16.07 -12.31 -27.59
C ARG A 84 -16.81 -11.15 -28.26
N ARG A 85 -16.07 -10.13 -28.70
CA ARG A 85 -16.57 -8.92 -29.38
C ARG A 85 -17.71 -8.22 -28.62
N ALA A 86 -17.61 -8.17 -27.29
CA ALA A 86 -18.57 -7.45 -26.45
C ALA A 86 -18.43 -5.92 -26.64
N SER A 87 -19.57 -5.21 -26.62
CA SER A 87 -19.65 -3.76 -26.87
C SER A 87 -19.37 -2.89 -25.64
N ALA A 88 -19.43 -3.45 -24.44
CA ALA A 88 -19.16 -2.71 -23.20
C ALA A 88 -17.74 -2.13 -23.15
N ARG A 89 -17.61 -0.85 -22.86
CA ARG A 89 -16.32 -0.17 -22.61
C ARG A 89 -15.88 -0.36 -21.16
N LEU A 90 -14.60 -0.14 -20.88
CA LEU A 90 -14.08 -0.13 -19.52
C LEU A 90 -14.33 1.24 -18.86
N LEU A 91 -14.84 1.24 -17.64
CA LEU A 91 -14.74 2.35 -16.69
C LEU A 91 -13.95 1.85 -15.47
N PHE A 92 -12.65 2.13 -15.42
CA PHE A 92 -11.78 1.64 -14.36
C PHE A 92 -11.38 2.77 -13.41
N VAL A 93 -11.80 2.71 -12.14
CA VAL A 93 -11.38 3.65 -11.11
C VAL A 93 -10.09 3.15 -10.44
N ALA A 94 -8.99 3.88 -10.61
CA ALA A 94 -7.66 3.47 -10.15
C ALA A 94 -7.38 3.96 -8.71
N HIS A 95 -7.67 3.12 -7.71
CA HIS A 95 -7.54 3.50 -6.30
C HIS A 95 -6.09 3.55 -5.79
N SER A 96 -5.25 2.62 -6.24
CA SER A 96 -3.86 2.49 -5.77
C SER A 96 -2.90 2.37 -6.95
N PRO A 97 -2.76 3.42 -7.78
CA PRO A 97 -2.06 3.33 -9.06
C PRO A 97 -0.64 2.77 -8.95
N GLY A 98 0.13 3.17 -7.92
CA GLY A 98 1.50 2.70 -7.71
C GLY A 98 1.64 1.18 -7.48
N GLY A 99 0.59 0.51 -6.99
CA GLY A 99 0.58 -0.95 -6.76
C GLY A 99 0.15 -1.78 -7.97
N MET A 100 -0.26 -1.12 -9.06
CA MET A 100 -0.91 -1.74 -10.21
C MET A 100 -0.03 -1.89 -11.45
N ALA A 101 1.29 -1.71 -11.33
CA ALA A 101 2.26 -1.83 -12.43
C ALA A 101 2.05 -3.05 -13.34
N TRP A 102 1.83 -4.23 -12.75
CA TRP A 102 1.54 -5.47 -13.48
C TRP A 102 0.24 -5.36 -14.31
N VAL A 103 -0.82 -4.83 -13.70
CA VAL A 103 -2.13 -4.62 -14.35
C VAL A 103 -1.99 -3.62 -15.50
N TRP A 104 -1.27 -2.51 -15.30
CA TRP A 104 -1.04 -1.49 -16.31
C TRP A 104 -0.41 -2.04 -17.58
N ARG A 105 0.69 -2.79 -17.45
CA ARG A 105 1.38 -3.39 -18.60
C ARG A 105 0.46 -4.32 -19.39
N LEU A 106 -0.31 -5.17 -18.70
CA LEU A 106 -1.15 -6.18 -19.35
C LEU A 106 -2.42 -5.61 -19.97
N MET A 107 -2.89 -4.46 -19.53
CA MET A 107 -4.09 -3.84 -20.11
C MET A 107 -3.84 -3.26 -21.50
N VAL A 108 -2.65 -2.71 -21.75
CA VAL A 108 -2.31 -1.98 -22.99
C VAL A 108 -2.78 -2.67 -24.27
N PRO A 109 -2.45 -3.96 -24.54
CA PRO A 109 -2.85 -4.61 -25.79
C PRO A 109 -4.35 -4.84 -25.93
N HIS A 110 -5.13 -4.68 -24.85
CA HIS A 110 -6.56 -4.97 -24.85
C HIS A 110 -7.44 -3.72 -24.80
N LEU A 111 -6.89 -2.53 -24.59
CA LEU A 111 -7.65 -1.29 -24.55
C LEU A 111 -8.11 -0.84 -25.95
N ARG A 112 -9.25 -0.16 -26.01
CA ARG A 112 -9.85 0.34 -27.27
C ARG A 112 -10.44 1.74 -27.11
N PRO A 113 -10.74 2.47 -28.20
CA PRO A 113 -11.40 3.78 -28.12
C PRO A 113 -12.63 3.75 -27.19
N GLY A 114 -12.71 4.76 -26.32
CA GLY A 114 -13.78 4.88 -25.33
C GLY A 114 -13.57 4.10 -24.03
N ASP A 115 -12.52 3.30 -23.88
CA ASP A 115 -12.13 2.81 -22.55
C ASP A 115 -11.63 4.00 -21.69
N ARG A 116 -11.90 3.93 -20.39
CA ARG A 116 -11.58 5.01 -19.44
C ARG A 116 -10.93 4.45 -18.19
N ILE A 117 -9.83 5.08 -17.79
CA ILE A 117 -9.17 4.91 -16.50
C ILE A 117 -9.33 6.22 -15.75
N VAL A 118 -9.99 6.18 -14.60
CA VAL A 118 -10.25 7.34 -13.75
C VAL A 118 -9.26 7.36 -12.60
N ALA A 119 -8.39 8.35 -12.59
CA ALA A 119 -7.47 8.64 -11.51
C ALA A 119 -8.11 9.67 -10.54
N PRO A 120 -8.03 9.46 -9.21
CA PRO A 120 -8.69 10.36 -8.25
C PRO A 120 -8.02 11.74 -8.09
N SER A 121 -6.82 11.92 -8.63
CA SER A 121 -6.03 13.16 -8.59
C SER A 121 -5.12 13.27 -9.82
N ARG A 122 -4.58 14.46 -10.11
CA ARG A 122 -3.54 14.62 -11.14
C ARG A 122 -2.29 13.87 -10.74
N HIS A 123 -1.95 13.84 -9.46
CA HIS A 123 -0.85 13.04 -8.96
C HIS A 123 -1.04 11.56 -9.33
N ALA A 124 -2.20 10.97 -9.02
CA ALA A 124 -2.52 9.59 -9.39
C ALA A 124 -2.44 9.35 -10.91
N ALA A 125 -2.92 10.29 -11.73
CA ALA A 125 -2.80 10.20 -13.18
C ALA A 125 -1.33 10.21 -13.64
N SER A 126 -0.49 11.07 -13.04
CA SER A 126 0.94 11.15 -13.35
C SER A 126 1.66 9.85 -13.04
N VAL A 127 1.28 9.16 -11.96
CA VAL A 127 1.83 7.85 -11.58
C VAL A 127 1.53 6.80 -12.66
N ILE A 128 0.27 6.72 -13.09
CA ILE A 128 -0.15 5.77 -14.15
C ILE A 128 0.61 6.05 -15.45
N VAL A 129 0.66 7.31 -15.88
CA VAL A 129 1.31 7.73 -17.14
C VAL A 129 2.82 7.57 -17.06
N TRP A 130 3.44 7.80 -15.90
CA TRP A 130 4.87 7.59 -15.73
C TRP A 130 5.25 6.11 -15.82
N MET A 131 4.45 5.22 -15.21
CA MET A 131 4.66 3.77 -15.34
C MET A 131 4.45 3.31 -16.78
N GLU A 132 3.31 3.65 -17.36
CA GLU A 132 2.90 3.21 -18.67
C GLU A 132 2.30 4.38 -19.47
N PRO A 133 3.14 5.14 -20.21
CA PRO A 133 2.70 6.27 -21.03
C PRO A 133 1.65 5.87 -22.07
N ARG A 134 1.62 4.58 -22.44
CA ARG A 134 0.62 4.04 -23.37
C ARG A 134 -0.81 4.17 -22.85
N LEU A 135 -0.98 4.35 -21.53
CA LEU A 135 -2.28 4.56 -20.91
C LEU A 135 -2.78 6.01 -20.96
N SER A 136 -1.93 6.99 -21.29
CA SER A 136 -2.28 8.41 -21.26
C SER A 136 -3.60 8.76 -21.98
N PRO A 137 -3.93 8.21 -23.17
CA PRO A 137 -5.18 8.52 -23.85
C PRO A 137 -6.45 8.13 -23.06
N PHE A 138 -6.34 7.10 -22.21
CA PHE A 138 -7.46 6.53 -21.46
C PHE A 138 -7.62 7.16 -20.08
N VAL A 139 -6.59 7.83 -19.56
CA VAL A 139 -6.59 8.39 -18.20
C VAL A 139 -7.37 9.71 -18.15
N ARG A 140 -8.25 9.84 -17.17
CA ARG A 140 -8.98 11.07 -16.83
C ARG A 140 -8.90 11.30 -15.32
N VAL A 141 -8.79 12.55 -14.91
CA VAL A 141 -8.77 12.91 -13.49
C VAL A 141 -10.18 13.24 -13.05
N LEU A 142 -10.75 12.41 -12.16
CA LEU A 142 -12.00 12.71 -11.45
C LEU A 142 -11.86 12.25 -10.00
N SER A 143 -11.98 13.19 -9.08
CA SER A 143 -11.93 12.90 -7.65
C SER A 143 -13.08 12.01 -7.19
N HIS A 144 -12.88 11.35 -6.05
CA HIS A 144 -13.93 10.57 -5.43
C HIS A 144 -15.00 11.49 -4.82
N PRO A 145 -16.28 11.10 -4.86
CA PRO A 145 -17.35 11.90 -4.27
C PRO A 145 -17.24 11.90 -2.74
N ILE A 146 -17.28 13.09 -2.15
CA ILE A 146 -17.33 13.33 -0.71
C ILE A 146 -18.57 14.17 -0.41
N PRO A 147 -19.57 13.59 0.30
CA PRO A 147 -20.81 14.30 0.62
C PRO A 147 -20.53 15.60 1.36
N SER A 148 -21.23 16.66 0.94
CA SER A 148 -21.29 17.90 1.71
C SER A 148 -21.91 17.63 3.06
N VAL A 149 -21.47 18.37 4.07
CA VAL A 149 -22.07 18.31 5.40
C VAL A 149 -23.06 19.46 5.49
N GLU A 150 -24.35 19.16 5.35
CA GLU A 150 -25.37 20.06 5.88
C GLU A 150 -25.11 20.18 7.38
N SER A 151 -24.95 21.40 7.90
CA SER A 151 -24.52 21.58 9.29
C SER A 151 -25.38 20.72 10.23
N LEU A 152 -24.79 19.69 10.83
CA LEU A 152 -25.45 18.83 11.80
C LEU A 152 -25.65 19.62 13.10
N GLY A 153 -26.61 20.54 13.10
CA GLY A 153 -26.95 21.39 14.24
C GLY A 153 -25.84 22.35 14.68
N LYS A 154 -26.14 23.16 15.69
CA LYS A 154 -25.15 24.03 16.35
C LYS A 154 -23.99 23.16 16.84
N ARG A 155 -22.82 23.32 16.22
CA ARG A 155 -21.53 22.78 16.67
C ARG A 155 -21.42 22.97 18.18
N ARG A 156 -21.36 21.86 18.94
CA ARG A 156 -21.23 21.92 20.40
C ARG A 156 -19.76 22.13 20.76
N GLY A 157 -19.41 23.37 21.08
CA GLY A 157 -18.16 23.71 21.79
C GLY A 157 -16.93 24.05 20.94
N GLU A 158 -15.96 24.68 21.60
CA GLU A 158 -14.57 24.79 21.15
C GLU A 158 -14.00 23.37 21.10
N GLY A 159 -13.57 22.89 19.92
CA GLY A 159 -13.07 21.52 19.76
C GLY A 159 -12.00 21.15 20.79
N GLN A 160 -11.88 19.86 21.09
CA GLN A 160 -11.04 19.38 22.20
C GLN A 160 -10.00 18.34 21.77
N SER A 161 -9.99 17.94 20.49
CA SER A 161 -9.13 16.86 20.01
C SER A 161 -8.41 17.14 18.68
N LEU A 162 -7.32 16.45 18.43
CA LEU A 162 -6.72 16.23 17.11
C LEU A 162 -7.14 14.84 16.64
N LEU A 163 -7.51 14.70 15.38
CA LEU A 163 -8.04 13.45 14.84
C LEU A 163 -7.11 12.85 13.78
N PHE A 164 -6.79 11.58 13.91
CA PHE A 164 -6.39 10.73 12.80
C PHE A 164 -7.51 9.74 12.52
N LEU A 165 -7.87 9.57 11.24
CA LEU A 165 -8.87 8.59 10.81
C LEU A 165 -8.31 7.77 9.63
N GLY A 166 -8.04 6.49 9.85
CA GLY A 166 -7.49 5.61 8.81
C GLY A 166 -6.99 4.27 9.35
N ARG A 167 -6.41 3.44 8.48
CA ARG A 167 -5.78 2.17 8.90
C ARG A 167 -4.58 2.47 9.81
N LEU A 168 -4.43 1.76 10.91
CA LEU A 168 -3.25 1.92 11.79
C LEU A 168 -2.08 1.14 11.21
N ARG A 169 -1.31 1.76 10.33
CA ARG A 169 -0.17 1.12 9.66
C ARG A 169 1.09 1.97 9.79
N GLN A 170 2.26 1.36 9.73
CA GLN A 170 3.54 2.05 9.90
C GLN A 170 3.71 3.17 8.87
N GLU A 171 3.34 2.92 7.62
CA GLU A 171 3.34 3.89 6.51
C GLU A 171 2.33 5.05 6.69
N LYS A 172 1.52 5.05 7.77
CA LYS A 172 0.68 6.18 8.17
C LYS A 172 1.37 7.14 9.15
N GLY A 173 2.62 6.86 9.54
CA GLY A 173 3.44 7.79 10.32
C GLY A 173 2.95 8.03 11.74
N LEU A 174 2.13 7.14 12.31
CA LEU A 174 1.50 7.37 13.62
C LEU A 174 2.50 7.40 14.79
N HIS A 175 3.58 6.63 14.67
CA HIS A 175 4.69 6.64 15.63
C HIS A 175 5.40 8.00 15.65
N GLN A 176 5.65 8.57 14.46
CA GLN A 176 6.20 9.93 14.31
C GLN A 176 5.22 11.00 14.77
N LEU A 177 3.91 10.80 14.56
CA LEU A 177 2.88 11.68 15.11
C LEU A 177 2.92 11.69 16.64
N LEU A 178 3.09 10.55 17.30
CA LEU A 178 3.23 10.48 18.75
C LEU A 178 4.49 11.19 19.25
N ASP A 179 5.63 11.01 18.57
CA ASP A 179 6.88 11.68 18.94
C ASP A 179 6.77 13.20 18.82
N GLY A 180 6.26 13.69 17.69
CA GLY A 180 6.02 15.12 17.48
C GLY A 180 4.96 15.69 18.43
N TYR A 181 3.92 14.92 18.74
CA TYR A 181 2.89 15.32 19.70
C TYR A 181 3.43 15.42 21.14
N ALA A 182 4.31 14.50 21.55
CA ALA A 182 4.99 14.58 22.84
C ALA A 182 5.88 15.83 22.94
N LEU A 183 6.65 16.11 21.89
CA LEU A 183 7.49 17.31 21.82
C LEU A 183 6.63 18.59 21.86
N PHE A 184 5.56 18.64 21.07
CA PHE A 184 4.58 19.72 21.09
C PHE A 184 4.03 19.98 22.51
N LEU A 185 3.63 18.93 23.23
CA LEU A 185 3.14 19.07 24.60
C LEU A 185 4.23 19.55 25.57
N SER A 186 5.47 19.10 25.40
CA SER A 186 6.59 19.53 26.25
C SER A 186 6.87 21.04 26.11
N ARG A 187 6.65 21.61 24.91
CA ARG A 187 6.80 23.04 24.63
C ARG A 187 5.64 23.87 25.18
N ARG A 188 4.41 23.36 25.05
CA ARG A 188 3.18 24.10 25.40
C ARG A 188 2.67 23.86 26.83
N GLY A 189 3.06 22.77 27.47
CA GLY A 189 2.58 22.31 28.78
C GLY A 189 1.18 21.67 28.77
N LYS A 190 0.24 22.13 27.94
CA LYS A 190 -1.09 21.53 27.74
C LYS A 190 -1.50 21.54 26.27
N GLY A 191 -2.28 20.54 25.85
CA GLY A 191 -2.78 20.43 24.48
C GLY A 191 -4.09 19.64 24.38
N PRO A 192 -4.74 19.65 23.20
CA PRO A 192 -5.95 18.88 22.94
C PRO A 192 -5.67 17.37 22.91
N ARG A 193 -6.66 16.52 23.18
CA ARG A 193 -6.48 15.06 23.11
C ARG A 193 -6.14 14.62 21.68
N LEU A 194 -5.36 13.55 21.52
CA LEU A 194 -5.11 12.93 20.21
C LEU A 194 -5.96 11.66 20.06
N VAL A 195 -6.80 11.60 19.04
CA VAL A 195 -7.65 10.45 18.73
C VAL A 195 -7.11 9.73 17.50
N LEU A 196 -6.63 8.50 17.69
CA LEU A 196 -6.11 7.64 16.62
C LEU A 196 -7.15 6.57 16.26
N ALA A 197 -8.07 6.91 15.34
CA ALA A 197 -9.19 6.06 14.96
C ALA A 197 -8.86 5.18 13.74
N GLY A 198 -9.03 3.87 13.91
CA GLY A 198 -8.67 2.85 12.92
C GLY A 198 -8.84 1.44 13.46
N SER A 199 -8.78 0.42 12.58
CA SER A 199 -8.84 -0.98 13.04
C SER A 199 -7.70 -1.27 14.02
N LEU A 200 -8.05 -1.89 15.15
CA LEU A 200 -7.12 -2.36 16.17
C LEU A 200 -6.80 -3.85 16.03
N VAL A 201 -7.40 -4.49 15.04
CA VAL A 201 -7.22 -5.90 14.72
C VAL A 201 -6.83 -6.05 13.26
N ASP A 202 -6.07 -7.10 12.98
CA ASP A 202 -5.83 -7.58 11.64
C ASP A 202 -7.13 -8.19 11.08
N GLU A 203 -7.59 -7.70 9.93
CA GLU A 203 -8.90 -8.07 9.37
C GLU A 203 -8.94 -9.52 8.85
N GLU A 204 -7.79 -10.12 8.55
CA GLU A 204 -7.69 -11.49 8.05
C GLU A 204 -7.66 -12.51 9.19
N THR A 205 -6.89 -12.21 10.24
CA THR A 205 -6.67 -13.13 11.37
C THR A 205 -7.53 -12.85 12.59
N GLY A 206 -8.15 -11.66 12.67
CA GLY A 206 -8.94 -11.20 13.81
C GLY A 206 -8.13 -10.87 15.06
N ARG A 207 -6.80 -10.95 15.01
CA ARG A 207 -5.90 -10.74 16.16
C ARG A 207 -5.60 -9.26 16.37
N PRO A 208 -5.26 -8.82 17.59
CA PRO A 208 -4.79 -7.46 17.83
C PRO A 208 -3.61 -7.10 16.92
N LEU A 209 -3.64 -5.88 16.44
CA LEU A 209 -2.61 -5.37 15.54
C LEU A 209 -1.36 -5.00 16.35
N ALA A 210 -0.26 -5.72 16.11
CA ALA A 210 1.04 -5.49 16.76
C ALA A 210 1.46 -4.02 16.74
N TYR A 211 1.21 -3.33 15.62
CA TYR A 211 1.53 -1.92 15.48
C TYR A 211 0.68 -1.02 16.40
N ALA A 212 -0.60 -1.32 16.58
CA ALA A 212 -1.45 -0.57 17.51
C ALA A 212 -1.00 -0.71 18.96
N GLU A 213 -0.56 -1.91 19.35
CA GLU A 213 0.04 -2.16 20.66
C GLU A 213 1.39 -1.47 20.85
N ALA A 214 2.24 -1.45 19.81
CA ALA A 214 3.47 -0.66 19.82
C ALA A 214 3.18 0.84 20.06
N LEU A 215 2.17 1.39 19.37
CA LEU A 215 1.74 2.77 19.57
C LEU A 215 1.22 3.03 21.00
N ARG A 216 0.47 2.10 21.59
CA ARG A 216 0.02 2.19 22.99
C ARG A 216 1.19 2.16 23.96
N HIS A 217 2.17 1.29 23.74
CA HIS A 217 3.37 1.24 24.56
C HIS A 217 4.20 2.53 24.43
N ARG A 218 4.31 3.07 23.21
CA ARG A 218 4.96 4.36 22.94
C ARG A 218 4.27 5.52 23.61
N ALA A 219 2.94 5.60 23.52
CA ALA A 219 2.17 6.62 24.22
C ALA A 219 2.41 6.58 25.74
N ARG A 220 2.48 5.38 26.34
CA ARG A 220 2.82 5.22 27.77
C ARG A 220 4.24 5.70 28.10
N ARG A 221 5.24 5.26 27.34
CA ARG A 221 6.64 5.66 27.54
C ARG A 221 6.85 7.17 27.39
N LEU A 222 6.12 7.80 26.47
CA LEU A 222 6.15 9.25 26.25
C LEU A 222 5.31 10.04 27.26
N GLY A 223 4.68 9.39 28.25
CA GLY A 223 3.83 10.05 29.25
C GLY A 223 2.53 10.64 28.68
N LEU A 224 2.04 10.08 27.57
CA LEU A 224 0.84 10.53 26.86
C LEU A 224 -0.43 9.80 27.30
N GLU A 225 -0.37 9.03 28.39
CA GLU A 225 -1.51 8.32 28.96
C GLU A 225 -2.65 9.29 29.30
N GLY A 226 -3.87 8.95 28.89
CA GLY A 226 -5.05 9.80 29.07
C GLY A 226 -5.18 10.96 28.07
N LEU A 227 -4.11 11.30 27.32
CA LEU A 227 -4.12 12.30 26.25
C LEU A 227 -4.28 11.68 24.86
N VAL A 228 -3.84 10.44 24.66
CA VAL A 228 -4.01 9.70 23.40
C VAL A 228 -5.08 8.61 23.58
N SER A 229 -5.97 8.48 22.61
CA SER A 229 -7.01 7.44 22.60
C SER A 229 -7.01 6.63 21.30
N PHE A 230 -7.36 5.36 21.42
CA PHE A 230 -7.43 4.39 20.34
C PHE A 230 -8.83 3.77 20.33
N PRO A 231 -9.86 4.47 19.83
CA PRO A 231 -11.26 4.03 19.97
C PRO A 231 -11.63 2.86 19.05
N GLY A 232 -10.74 2.44 18.15
CA GLY A 232 -11.08 1.50 17.09
C GLY A 232 -11.65 2.20 15.85
N PRO A 233 -12.26 1.44 14.92
CA PRO A 233 -12.92 2.00 13.75
C PRO A 233 -14.16 2.81 14.17
N LEU A 234 -14.32 4.01 13.60
CA LEU A 234 -15.47 4.88 13.87
C LEU A 234 -16.44 4.88 12.69
N THR A 235 -17.73 4.71 12.98
CA THR A 235 -18.83 4.72 11.99
C THR A 235 -20.04 5.49 12.50
N GLY A 236 -20.90 5.97 11.59
CA GLY A 236 -22.16 6.64 11.94
C GLY A 236 -21.98 7.81 12.90
N VAL A 237 -22.80 7.88 13.95
CA VAL A 237 -22.81 8.97 14.94
C VAL A 237 -21.44 9.17 15.61
N ALA A 238 -20.73 8.09 15.94
CA ALA A 238 -19.43 8.19 16.60
C ALA A 238 -18.37 8.85 15.70
N ARG A 239 -18.45 8.60 14.38
CA ARG A 239 -17.57 9.24 13.41
C ARG A 239 -17.88 10.72 13.26
N GLU A 240 -19.16 11.10 13.17
CA GLU A 240 -19.54 12.51 13.07
C GLU A 240 -19.16 13.28 14.34
N ALA A 241 -19.40 12.71 15.53
CA ALA A 241 -18.96 13.30 16.79
C ALA A 241 -17.44 13.55 16.84
N ALA A 242 -16.64 12.58 16.38
CA ALA A 242 -15.20 12.74 16.32
C ALA A 242 -14.77 13.90 15.40
N PHE A 243 -15.44 14.10 14.26
CA PHE A 243 -15.19 15.25 13.39
C PHE A 243 -15.63 16.58 14.02
N ASP A 244 -16.78 16.62 14.70
CA ASP A 244 -17.27 17.84 15.35
C ASP A 244 -16.34 18.29 16.50
N GLU A 245 -15.81 17.34 17.25
CA GLU A 245 -14.86 17.58 18.36
C GLU A 245 -13.43 17.91 17.90
N ALA A 246 -13.05 17.55 16.67
CA ALA A 246 -11.66 17.65 16.17
C ALA A 246 -11.25 19.08 15.77
N LEU A 247 -10.31 19.69 16.48
CA LEU A 247 -9.67 20.97 16.14
C LEU A 247 -8.98 20.94 14.77
N GLY A 248 -8.45 19.79 14.38
CA GLY A 248 -7.94 19.52 13.05
C GLY A 248 -7.67 18.03 12.85
N LEU A 249 -7.38 17.67 11.60
CA LEU A 249 -7.04 16.30 11.21
C LEU A 249 -5.54 16.18 10.96
N CYS A 250 -4.92 15.11 11.44
CA CYS A 250 -3.51 14.79 11.21
C CYS A 250 -3.42 13.56 10.30
N ASN A 251 -2.64 13.63 9.22
CA ASN A 251 -2.37 12.50 8.33
C ASN A 251 -0.92 12.54 7.80
N LEU A 252 -0.01 11.88 8.51
CA LEU A 252 1.41 11.82 8.15
C LEU A 252 1.75 10.64 7.23
N SER A 253 0.82 10.25 6.34
CA SER A 253 1.04 9.07 5.51
C SER A 253 2.17 9.27 4.50
N LEU A 254 3.03 8.27 4.42
CA LEU A 254 4.08 8.11 3.41
C LEU A 254 3.80 6.88 2.53
N SER A 255 2.53 6.48 2.44
CA SER A 255 2.12 5.32 1.68
C SER A 255 2.12 5.61 0.18
N LEU A 256 2.60 4.66 -0.62
CA LEU A 256 2.50 4.70 -2.09
C LEU A 256 1.06 4.50 -2.59
N GLU A 257 0.14 4.07 -1.73
CA GLU A 257 -1.28 3.87 -2.05
C GLU A 257 -2.11 5.16 -1.88
N GLU A 258 -1.54 6.24 -1.35
CA GLU A 258 -2.29 7.44 -0.97
C GLU A 258 -2.57 8.33 -2.18
N SER A 259 -3.49 7.91 -3.05
CA SER A 259 -3.79 8.55 -4.34
C SER A 259 -4.83 9.68 -4.27
N PHE A 260 -5.57 9.77 -3.15
CA PHE A 260 -6.65 10.75 -2.96
C PHE A 260 -6.64 11.44 -1.59
N GLY A 261 -6.49 10.71 -0.48
CA GLY A 261 -6.65 11.29 0.85
C GLY A 261 -8.11 11.47 1.27
N LYS A 262 -8.87 10.38 1.42
CA LYS A 262 -10.31 10.45 1.77
C LYS A 262 -10.58 11.19 3.09
N ALA A 263 -9.90 10.84 4.17
CA ALA A 263 -10.10 11.50 5.46
C ALA A 263 -9.69 13.00 5.44
N PRO A 264 -8.54 13.38 4.84
CA PRO A 264 -8.22 14.77 4.54
C PRO A 264 -9.30 15.51 3.70
N ALA A 265 -9.87 14.88 2.68
CA ALA A 265 -10.94 15.47 1.88
C ALA A 265 -12.22 15.70 2.70
N GLU A 266 -12.57 14.75 3.57
CA GLU A 266 -13.72 14.86 4.48
C GLU A 266 -13.54 15.97 5.52
N ALA A 267 -12.31 16.15 6.03
CA ALA A 267 -11.94 17.26 6.91
C ALA A 267 -12.01 18.62 6.18
N LEU A 268 -11.52 18.68 4.94
CA LEU A 268 -11.58 19.87 4.09
C LEU A 268 -13.03 20.36 3.89
N VAL A 269 -13.94 19.44 3.55
CA VAL A 269 -15.37 19.73 3.36
C VAL A 269 -16.02 20.23 4.66
N ARG A 270 -15.54 19.78 5.83
CA ARG A 270 -16.00 20.24 7.15
C ARG A 270 -15.38 21.56 7.62
N GLY A 271 -14.44 22.12 6.86
CA GLY A 271 -13.71 23.33 7.24
C GLY A 271 -12.69 23.11 8.36
N LEU A 272 -12.24 21.86 8.56
CA LEU A 272 -11.19 21.53 9.52
C LEU A 272 -9.81 21.73 8.88
N PRO A 273 -8.86 22.38 9.57
CA PRO A 273 -7.47 22.40 9.12
C PRO A 273 -6.89 20.98 9.14
N VAL A 274 -5.97 20.72 8.22
CA VAL A 274 -5.32 19.41 8.07
C VAL A 274 -3.81 19.59 8.15
N LEU A 275 -3.16 18.86 9.07
CA LEU A 275 -1.72 18.65 9.06
C LEU A 275 -1.43 17.36 8.30
N ALA A 276 -0.79 17.46 7.15
CA ALA A 276 -0.45 16.33 6.30
C ALA A 276 1.05 16.29 6.00
N THR A 277 1.53 15.19 5.44
CA THR A 277 2.83 15.14 4.77
C THR A 277 2.78 15.87 3.42
N ALA A 278 3.88 16.51 3.02
CA ALA A 278 4.07 16.99 1.64
C ALA A 278 4.33 15.80 0.70
N TRP A 279 3.34 14.92 0.55
CA TRP A 279 3.48 13.61 -0.06
C TRP A 279 2.28 13.27 -0.94
N SER A 280 2.54 12.74 -2.13
CA SER A 280 1.52 12.26 -3.06
C SER A 280 0.44 13.32 -3.37
N ALA A 281 -0.85 12.95 -3.35
CA ALA A 281 -1.98 13.80 -3.66
C ALA A 281 -2.32 14.84 -2.58
N PHE A 282 -1.69 14.82 -1.39
CA PHE A 282 -2.08 15.73 -0.30
C PHE A 282 -1.89 17.22 -0.64
N PRO A 283 -0.77 17.66 -1.24
CA PRO A 283 -0.62 19.06 -1.64
C PRO A 283 -1.66 19.50 -2.67
N GLU A 284 -1.97 18.64 -3.65
CA GLU A 284 -3.00 18.90 -4.66
C GLU A 284 -4.40 18.99 -4.03
N LEU A 285 -4.71 18.08 -3.12
CA LEU A 285 -6.01 17.97 -2.47
C LEU A 285 -6.30 19.14 -1.53
N LEU A 286 -5.34 19.48 -0.68
CA LEU A 286 -5.54 20.42 0.43
C LEU A 286 -5.20 21.86 0.03
N GLY A 287 -4.35 22.08 -0.97
CA GLY A 287 -3.96 23.40 -1.44
C GLY A 287 -3.47 24.30 -0.30
N ASP A 288 -3.97 25.54 -0.26
CA ASP A 288 -3.68 26.55 0.77
C ASP A 288 -4.34 26.27 2.14
N ARG A 289 -5.15 25.19 2.23
CA ARG A 289 -5.88 24.81 3.44
C ARG A 289 -5.18 23.70 4.23
N GLY A 290 -4.11 23.12 3.67
CA GLY A 290 -3.26 22.15 4.34
C GLY A 290 -2.03 22.80 4.97
N LEU A 291 -1.59 22.24 6.10
CA LEU A 291 -0.25 22.43 6.63
C LEU A 291 0.57 21.17 6.29
N PHE A 292 1.80 21.36 5.84
CA PHE A 292 2.58 20.25 5.30
C PHE A 292 3.89 20.05 6.06
N VAL A 293 4.11 18.81 6.51
CA VAL A 293 5.39 18.35 7.04
C VAL A 293 6.20 17.76 5.89
N PRO A 294 7.42 18.24 5.62
CA PRO A 294 8.24 17.70 4.54
C PRO A 294 8.68 16.27 4.87
N PRO A 295 8.59 15.31 3.92
CA PRO A 295 9.19 14.01 4.10
C PRO A 295 10.73 14.12 4.05
N ARG A 296 11.41 13.27 4.80
CA ARG A 296 12.87 13.14 4.82
C ARG A 296 13.26 11.75 4.34
N TRP A 297 14.11 11.69 3.32
CA TRP A 297 14.76 10.46 2.90
C TRP A 297 16.05 10.27 3.71
N ASP A 298 16.17 9.15 4.42
CA ASP A 298 17.45 8.75 5.01
C ASP A 298 18.22 7.91 3.97
N GLU A 299 19.22 8.50 3.32
CA GLU A 299 20.02 7.83 2.30
C GLU A 299 20.74 6.57 2.80
N LYS A 300 21.13 6.54 4.08
CA LYS A 300 21.86 5.42 4.66
C LYS A 300 20.91 4.24 4.94
N GLU A 301 19.69 4.53 5.39
CA GLU A 301 18.70 3.49 5.66
C GLU A 301 17.83 3.12 4.46
N GLY A 302 17.69 4.02 3.49
CA GLY A 302 16.76 3.85 2.38
C GLY A 302 15.31 3.84 2.83
N VAL A 303 14.96 4.68 3.81
CA VAL A 303 13.59 4.81 4.31
C VAL A 303 13.16 6.28 4.31
N LEU A 304 11.85 6.46 4.14
CA LEU A 304 11.22 7.76 4.25
C LEU A 304 10.62 7.95 5.65
N SER A 305 10.86 9.11 6.24
CA SER A 305 10.33 9.48 7.55
C SER A 305 9.90 10.94 7.58
N VAL A 306 9.40 11.40 8.73
CA VAL A 306 9.21 12.82 9.04
C VAL A 306 9.88 13.15 10.35
N ASP A 307 10.31 14.40 10.50
CA ASP A 307 10.99 14.87 11.70
C ASP A 307 9.99 15.23 12.81
N ALA A 308 10.28 14.83 14.05
CA ALA A 308 9.42 15.10 15.20
C ALA A 308 9.29 16.60 15.49
N GLU A 309 10.34 17.40 15.27
CA GLU A 309 10.30 18.86 15.41
C GLU A 309 9.36 19.47 14.38
N ALA A 310 9.46 19.06 13.12
CA ALA A 310 8.59 19.54 12.04
C ALA A 310 7.12 19.16 12.28
N VAL A 311 6.86 17.97 12.84
CA VAL A 311 5.50 17.58 13.27
C VAL A 311 5.03 18.47 14.42
N ALA A 312 5.87 18.73 15.43
CA ALA A 312 5.52 19.59 16.56
C ALA A 312 5.20 21.04 16.10
N ASP A 313 6.04 21.61 15.24
CA ASP A 313 5.83 22.94 14.64
C ASP A 313 4.51 22.98 13.84
N GLY A 314 4.25 21.93 13.06
CA GLY A 314 3.01 21.78 12.31
C GLY A 314 1.77 21.70 13.22
N LEU A 315 1.87 21.05 14.38
CA LEU A 315 0.80 20.99 15.37
C LEU A 315 0.57 22.36 16.04
N GLU A 316 1.62 23.11 16.34
CA GLU A 316 1.51 24.49 16.84
C GLU A 316 0.80 25.39 15.82
N ALA A 317 1.25 25.34 14.57
CA ALA A 317 0.64 26.09 13.47
C ALA A 317 -0.83 25.69 13.24
N LEU A 318 -1.15 24.39 13.29
CA LEU A 318 -2.51 23.90 13.12
C LEU A 318 -3.46 24.46 14.18
N LEU A 319 -3.01 24.56 15.43
CA LEU A 319 -3.83 25.10 16.53
C LEU A 319 -3.94 26.63 16.52
N ALA A 320 -3.06 27.32 15.80
CA ALA A 320 -3.18 28.75 15.54
C ALA A 320 -4.17 29.07 14.40
N LEU A 321 -4.49 28.10 13.54
CA LEU A 321 -5.43 28.31 12.45
C LEU A 321 -6.89 28.35 12.96
N PRO A 322 -7.68 29.34 12.55
CA PRO A 322 -9.09 29.35 12.85
C PRO A 322 -9.80 28.23 12.08
N ARG A 323 -10.77 27.56 12.72
CA ARG A 323 -11.70 26.67 12.01
C ARG A 323 -12.46 27.48 10.97
N ARG A 324 -12.53 26.98 9.74
CA ARG A 324 -13.33 27.58 8.66
C ARG A 324 -14.77 27.06 8.72
N ALA A 325 -15.68 27.76 8.04
CA ALA A 325 -17.02 27.24 7.78
C ALA A 325 -16.91 25.96 6.91
N PRO A 326 -17.82 24.98 7.08
CA PRO A 326 -17.96 23.89 6.12
C PRO A 326 -18.11 24.44 4.70
N LEU A 327 -17.58 23.71 3.72
CA LEU A 327 -17.81 24.03 2.34
C LEU A 327 -19.29 23.80 2.01
N SER A 328 -19.92 24.80 1.41
CA SER A 328 -21.24 24.62 0.80
C SER A 328 -21.14 23.66 -0.41
N ALA A 329 -22.28 23.17 -0.89
CA ALA A 329 -22.31 22.31 -2.07
C ALA A 329 -21.65 22.95 -3.31
N GLY A 330 -21.77 24.27 -3.48
CA GLY A 330 -21.16 24.99 -4.61
C GLY A 330 -19.65 25.21 -4.46
N GLU A 331 -19.11 25.09 -3.25
CA GLU A 331 -17.67 25.25 -2.98
C GLU A 331 -16.95 23.90 -2.81
N ASN A 332 -17.69 22.81 -2.59
CA ASN A 332 -17.15 21.47 -2.40
C ASN A 332 -16.73 20.86 -3.76
N PRO A 333 -15.43 20.73 -4.06
CA PRO A 333 -14.96 20.16 -5.33
C PRO A 333 -15.27 18.66 -5.48
N PHE A 334 -15.69 18.01 -4.40
CA PHE A 334 -16.00 16.58 -4.34
C PHE A 334 -17.51 16.32 -4.23
N GLU A 335 -18.35 17.35 -4.42
CA GLU A 335 -19.79 17.23 -4.20
C GLU A 335 -20.40 16.12 -5.10
N PRO A 336 -21.17 15.17 -4.53
CA PRO A 336 -21.61 13.98 -5.25
C PRO A 336 -22.35 14.22 -6.56
N ARG A 337 -23.23 15.24 -6.65
CA ARG A 337 -23.95 15.53 -7.90
C ARG A 337 -23.01 16.07 -8.97
N SER A 338 -22.09 16.95 -8.60
CA SER A 338 -21.10 17.57 -9.48
C SER A 338 -20.12 16.52 -10.01
N VAL A 339 -19.62 15.65 -9.12
CA VAL A 339 -18.80 14.50 -9.49
C VAL A 339 -19.59 13.54 -10.40
N GLY A 340 -20.83 13.20 -10.05
CA GLY A 340 -21.71 12.35 -10.87
C GLY A 340 -21.97 12.91 -12.27
N ALA A 341 -22.20 14.22 -12.39
CA ALA A 341 -22.33 14.91 -13.67
C ALA A 341 -21.03 14.85 -14.49
N ALA A 342 -19.88 14.98 -13.85
CA ALA A 342 -18.57 14.86 -14.50
C ALA A 342 -18.31 13.43 -15.00
N TYR A 343 -18.69 12.39 -14.23
CA TYR A 343 -18.68 11.01 -14.71
C TYR A 343 -19.60 10.84 -15.92
N ARG A 344 -20.82 11.38 -15.89
CA ARG A 344 -21.72 11.31 -17.05
C ARG A 344 -21.10 11.95 -18.29
N ALA A 345 -20.50 13.13 -18.16
CA ALA A 345 -19.83 13.81 -19.27
C ALA A 345 -18.70 12.96 -19.85
N LEU A 346 -17.86 12.38 -18.97
CA LEU A 346 -16.79 11.46 -19.37
C LEU A 346 -17.32 10.23 -20.11
N LEU A 347 -18.45 9.66 -19.68
CA LEU A 347 -19.05 8.48 -20.32
C LEU A 347 -19.68 8.83 -21.68
N VAL A 348 -20.26 10.02 -21.82
CA VAL A 348 -20.76 10.52 -23.12
C VAL A 348 -19.59 10.71 -24.09
N GLU A 349 -18.51 11.37 -23.66
CA GLU A 349 -17.28 11.54 -24.45
C GLU A 349 -16.73 10.18 -24.92
N ALA A 350 -16.64 9.22 -23.99
CA ALA A 350 -16.17 7.87 -24.27
C ALA A 350 -17.04 7.11 -25.28
N MET A 351 -18.34 7.37 -25.33
CA MET A 351 -19.24 6.76 -26.31
C MET A 351 -19.09 7.34 -27.72
N GLU A 352 -18.70 8.60 -27.81
CA GLU A 352 -18.51 9.33 -29.08
C GLU A 352 -17.12 9.11 -29.69
N GLU A 353 -16.14 8.69 -28.88
CA GLU A 353 -14.77 8.41 -29.30
C GLU A 353 -14.68 7.23 -30.29
N ARG A 354 -14.04 7.48 -31.44
CA ARG A 354 -13.88 6.49 -32.52
C ARG A 354 -12.45 6.09 -32.83
N ALA A 355 -11.46 6.84 -32.35
CA ALA A 355 -10.05 6.60 -32.59
C ALA A 355 -9.23 7.07 -31.39
N LEU A 356 -8.11 6.39 -31.14
CA LEU A 356 -7.15 6.79 -30.13
C LEU A 356 -6.12 7.76 -30.73
N PRO A 357 -5.68 8.78 -29.98
CA PRO A 357 -4.57 9.63 -30.39
C PRO A 357 -3.27 8.82 -30.47
N ALA A 358 -2.27 9.36 -31.16
CA ALA A 358 -0.92 8.80 -31.16
C ALA A 358 -0.35 8.81 -29.73
N VAL A 359 0.42 7.78 -29.39
CA VAL A 359 0.82 7.52 -28.02
C VAL A 359 2.33 7.42 -27.91
N ALA A 360 2.89 8.04 -26.88
CA ALA A 360 4.31 7.93 -26.59
C ALA A 360 4.66 6.50 -26.10
N SER A 361 5.76 5.96 -26.61
CA SER A 361 6.40 4.74 -26.09
C SER A 361 7.49 5.08 -25.07
N GLY A 362 7.90 4.13 -24.22
CA GLY A 362 9.06 4.29 -23.34
C GLY A 362 8.71 4.59 -21.87
N GLY A 363 7.82 3.80 -21.28
CA GLY A 363 7.46 3.91 -19.86
C GLY A 363 8.48 3.33 -18.89
N SER A 364 8.35 3.61 -17.60
CA SER A 364 9.24 3.01 -16.58
C SER A 364 9.14 1.49 -16.53
N LEU A 365 7.97 0.93 -16.86
CA LEU A 365 7.77 -0.51 -16.95
C LEU A 365 8.58 -1.17 -18.08
N ASP A 366 9.03 -0.44 -19.12
CA ASP A 366 9.89 -0.99 -20.17
C ASP A 366 11.31 -1.29 -19.66
N ALA A 367 11.68 -0.73 -18.51
CA ALA A 367 12.96 -0.98 -17.83
C ALA A 367 12.84 -2.04 -16.71
N MET A 368 11.71 -2.76 -16.61
CA MET A 368 11.46 -3.72 -15.53
C MET A 368 11.48 -5.16 -16.05
N ALA A 369 12.35 -6.00 -15.49
CA ALA A 369 12.22 -7.45 -15.62
C ALA A 369 11.17 -7.97 -14.61
N PRO A 370 10.28 -8.91 -14.99
CA PRO A 370 10.15 -9.54 -16.30
C PRO A 370 9.21 -8.77 -17.27
N LEU A 371 8.70 -7.58 -16.93
CA LEU A 371 7.72 -6.85 -17.77
C LEU A 371 8.22 -6.46 -19.18
N GLY A 372 9.54 -6.51 -19.41
CA GLY A 372 10.14 -6.41 -20.75
C GLY A 372 10.03 -7.68 -21.61
N ALA A 373 9.45 -8.77 -21.08
CA ALA A 373 9.19 -10.01 -21.82
C ALA A 373 8.05 -9.85 -22.86
N PRO A 374 7.94 -10.77 -23.83
CA PRO A 374 6.81 -10.78 -24.77
C PRO A 374 5.46 -10.83 -24.05
N GLU A 375 4.49 -10.04 -24.54
CA GLU A 375 3.17 -9.86 -23.89
C GLU A 375 2.40 -11.18 -23.73
N GLY A 376 2.54 -12.11 -24.69
CA GLY A 376 1.88 -13.42 -24.62
C GLY A 376 2.31 -14.27 -23.43
N ASP A 377 3.60 -14.23 -23.08
CA ASP A 377 4.14 -14.97 -21.94
C ASP A 377 3.63 -14.37 -20.63
N LEU A 378 3.68 -13.03 -20.50
CA LEU A 378 3.17 -12.32 -19.32
C LEU A 378 1.67 -12.57 -19.10
N PHE A 379 0.90 -12.63 -20.18
CA PHE A 379 -0.54 -12.85 -20.12
C PHE A 379 -0.91 -14.29 -19.71
N ALA A 380 -0.11 -15.29 -20.11
CA ALA A 380 -0.30 -16.67 -19.66
C ALA A 380 -0.18 -16.79 -18.13
N PHE A 381 0.86 -16.21 -17.53
CA PHE A 381 1.02 -16.15 -16.07
C PHE A 381 -0.15 -15.47 -15.37
N HIS A 382 -0.62 -14.38 -15.97
CA HIS A 382 -1.73 -13.62 -15.44
C HIS A 382 -3.04 -14.44 -15.39
N ARG A 383 -3.33 -15.22 -16.43
CA ARG A 383 -4.52 -16.09 -16.47
C ARG A 383 -4.49 -17.16 -15.37
N ASP A 384 -3.34 -17.80 -15.16
CA ASP A 384 -3.19 -18.83 -14.12
C ASP A 384 -3.38 -18.24 -12.71
N GLU A 385 -2.91 -17.01 -12.51
CA GLU A 385 -3.14 -16.25 -11.27
C GLU A 385 -4.62 -15.96 -11.04
N CYS A 386 -5.31 -15.43 -12.04
CA CYS A 386 -6.74 -15.17 -11.91
C CYS A 386 -7.54 -16.45 -11.62
N ALA A 387 -7.19 -17.57 -12.26
CA ALA A 387 -7.83 -18.86 -11.99
C ALA A 387 -7.65 -19.30 -10.52
N ARG A 388 -6.43 -19.13 -9.96
CA ARG A 388 -6.17 -19.41 -8.53
C ARG A 388 -6.94 -18.48 -7.60
N ARG A 389 -6.99 -17.18 -7.90
CA ARG A 389 -7.73 -16.20 -7.11
C ARG A 389 -9.22 -16.51 -7.04
N LEU A 390 -9.82 -16.93 -8.15
CA LEU A 390 -11.22 -17.34 -8.18
C LEU A 390 -11.50 -18.54 -7.27
N LYS A 391 -10.62 -19.55 -7.27
CA LYS A 391 -10.71 -20.69 -6.35
C LYS A 391 -10.72 -20.22 -4.89
N ARG A 392 -9.81 -19.31 -4.51
CA ARG A 392 -9.78 -18.73 -3.16
C ARG A 392 -11.06 -17.95 -2.83
N MET A 393 -11.55 -17.16 -3.77
CA MET A 393 -12.81 -16.41 -3.61
C MET A 393 -14.02 -17.35 -3.44
N ALA A 394 -13.98 -18.53 -4.07
CA ALA A 394 -14.97 -19.59 -3.91
C ALA A 394 -14.81 -20.41 -2.61
N GLY A 395 -13.80 -20.10 -1.79
CA GLY A 395 -13.50 -20.81 -0.54
C GLY A 395 -12.73 -22.12 -0.72
N GLU A 396 -12.20 -22.40 -1.92
CA GLU A 396 -11.34 -23.56 -2.17
C GLU A 396 -9.92 -23.33 -1.63
N GLU A 397 -9.26 -24.40 -1.18
CA GLU A 397 -7.85 -24.36 -0.83
C GLU A 397 -6.98 -24.10 -2.06
N ALA A 398 -6.24 -23.00 -2.04
CA ALA A 398 -5.18 -22.71 -3.00
C ALA A 398 -4.03 -21.99 -2.28
N PRO A 399 -2.78 -22.16 -2.73
CA PRO A 399 -1.64 -21.46 -2.16
C PRO A 399 -1.89 -19.94 -2.06
N LEU A 400 -1.49 -19.34 -0.93
CA LEU A 400 -1.66 -17.92 -0.65
C LEU A 400 -0.96 -17.02 -1.68
N TYR A 401 0.18 -17.47 -2.20
CA TYR A 401 0.96 -16.74 -3.20
C TYR A 401 1.33 -17.65 -4.37
N GLY A 402 1.06 -17.22 -5.59
CA GLY A 402 1.65 -17.85 -6.78
C GLY A 402 2.70 -16.99 -7.47
N GLU A 403 3.10 -17.44 -8.65
CA GLU A 403 4.22 -16.84 -9.39
C GLU A 403 3.96 -15.39 -9.79
N ALA A 404 2.74 -15.04 -10.23
CA ALA A 404 2.38 -13.65 -10.56
C ALA A 404 2.29 -12.73 -9.35
N GLU A 405 1.79 -13.20 -8.19
CA GLU A 405 1.81 -12.43 -6.94
C GLU A 405 3.24 -12.17 -6.44
N ARG A 406 4.14 -13.15 -6.60
CA ARG A 406 5.58 -12.95 -6.35
C ARG A 406 6.16 -11.89 -7.30
N ILE A 407 5.84 -11.95 -8.60
CA ILE A 407 6.25 -10.92 -9.57
C ILE A 407 5.65 -9.54 -9.23
N GLN A 408 4.42 -9.46 -8.74
CA GLN A 408 3.84 -8.20 -8.28
C GLN A 408 4.65 -7.60 -7.12
N GLY A 409 5.10 -8.44 -6.18
CA GLY A 409 6.03 -8.06 -5.11
C GLY A 409 7.38 -7.54 -5.65
N VAL A 410 7.92 -8.16 -6.70
CA VAL A 410 9.13 -7.70 -7.42
C VAL A 410 8.97 -6.30 -7.98
N LEU A 411 7.80 -5.99 -8.54
CA LEU A 411 7.54 -4.69 -9.17
C LEU A 411 7.39 -3.56 -8.14
N GLY A 412 6.76 -3.84 -7.00
CA GLY A 412 6.71 -2.90 -5.88
C GLY A 412 8.11 -2.52 -5.38
N PHE A 413 9.02 -3.50 -5.34
CA PHE A 413 10.42 -3.28 -4.97
C PHE A 413 11.18 -2.46 -6.03
N ALA A 414 10.98 -2.77 -7.31
CA ALA A 414 11.72 -2.14 -8.40
C ALA A 414 11.30 -0.70 -8.72
N LEU A 415 10.02 -0.37 -8.48
CA LEU A 415 9.47 0.96 -8.73
C LEU A 415 9.61 1.90 -7.54
N HIS A 416 10.04 1.38 -6.38
CA HIS A 416 10.01 2.11 -5.13
C HIS A 416 10.73 3.47 -5.21
N ASP A 417 12.00 3.50 -5.63
CA ASP A 417 12.78 4.76 -5.69
C ASP A 417 12.16 5.80 -6.63
N GLY A 418 11.74 5.36 -7.83
CA GLY A 418 11.11 6.24 -8.82
C GLY A 418 9.79 6.83 -8.32
N LEU A 419 8.96 6.02 -7.65
CA LEU A 419 7.71 6.47 -7.05
C LEU A 419 7.97 7.40 -5.85
N VAL A 420 8.95 7.10 -5.00
CA VAL A 420 9.29 7.95 -3.84
C VAL A 420 9.73 9.34 -4.31
N ARG A 421 10.57 9.44 -5.34
CA ARG A 421 10.99 10.74 -5.91
C ARG A 421 9.82 11.51 -6.52
N LEU A 422 8.98 10.81 -7.27
CA LEU A 422 7.76 11.40 -7.82
C LEU A 422 6.84 11.94 -6.71
N PHE A 423 6.73 11.26 -5.57
CA PHE A 423 5.81 11.60 -4.49
C PHE A 423 6.36 12.66 -3.52
N SER A 424 7.68 12.72 -3.32
CA SER A 424 8.33 13.67 -2.39
C SER A 424 8.87 14.93 -3.05
N GLN A 425 9.30 14.84 -4.31
CA GLN A 425 10.00 15.92 -5.01
C GLN A 425 9.30 16.37 -6.30
N GLY A 426 8.30 15.59 -6.77
CA GLY A 426 7.64 15.84 -8.05
C GLY A 426 8.51 15.51 -9.27
N GLU A 427 9.71 14.97 -9.07
CA GLU A 427 10.65 14.65 -10.14
C GLU A 427 10.70 13.12 -10.37
N PRO A 428 10.19 12.61 -11.50
CA PRO A 428 10.30 11.20 -11.83
C PRO A 428 11.71 10.82 -12.27
N ALA A 429 12.23 9.69 -11.77
CA ALA A 429 13.48 9.10 -12.25
C ALA A 429 13.20 7.75 -12.94
N LEU A 430 13.57 7.63 -14.21
CA LEU A 430 13.49 6.35 -14.92
C LEU A 430 14.65 5.44 -14.49
N PRO A 431 14.39 4.19 -14.12
CA PRO A 431 15.45 3.24 -13.81
C PRO A 431 16.34 2.99 -15.01
N SER A 432 17.66 2.90 -14.77
CA SER A 432 18.61 2.56 -15.83
C SER A 432 18.33 1.15 -16.34
N ARG A 433 18.48 0.96 -17.66
CA ARG A 433 18.24 -0.32 -18.33
C ARG A 433 19.50 -0.78 -19.04
N ARG A 434 19.80 -2.06 -18.93
CA ARG A 434 20.87 -2.72 -19.68
C ARG A 434 20.50 -4.16 -19.98
N ALA A 435 21.14 -4.76 -20.97
CA ALA A 435 21.10 -6.20 -21.17
C ALA A 435 22.01 -6.91 -20.15
N LEU A 436 21.73 -8.17 -19.87
CA LEU A 436 22.69 -9.06 -19.21
C LEU A 436 23.38 -9.93 -20.25
N SER A 437 24.68 -10.13 -20.09
CA SER A 437 25.45 -11.08 -20.89
C SER A 437 25.32 -12.50 -20.34
N LEU A 438 24.08 -12.94 -20.05
CA LEU A 438 23.79 -14.26 -19.51
C LEU A 438 22.86 -15.03 -20.48
N PRO A 439 23.39 -15.93 -21.33
CA PRO A 439 22.56 -16.68 -22.26
C PRO A 439 21.66 -17.67 -21.50
N PRO A 440 20.41 -17.89 -21.93
CA PRO A 440 19.57 -18.91 -21.32
C PRO A 440 20.02 -20.32 -21.72
N GLY A 441 19.88 -21.25 -20.78
CA GLY A 441 20.01 -22.68 -21.01
C GLY A 441 18.69 -23.34 -21.42
N GLU A 442 18.80 -24.55 -21.92
CA GLU A 442 17.64 -25.41 -22.19
C GLU A 442 16.94 -25.76 -20.86
N GLY A 443 15.62 -25.56 -20.79
CA GLY A 443 14.82 -25.82 -19.59
C GLY A 443 14.72 -24.68 -18.56
N ASP A 444 15.38 -23.54 -18.78
CA ASP A 444 15.26 -22.38 -17.89
C ASP A 444 13.82 -21.88 -17.77
N SER A 445 13.45 -21.26 -16.64
CA SER A 445 12.14 -20.65 -16.51
C SER A 445 11.96 -19.45 -17.45
N VAL A 446 10.71 -19.14 -17.79
CA VAL A 446 10.37 -17.92 -18.55
C VAL A 446 10.81 -16.67 -17.78
N LEU A 447 10.71 -16.67 -16.45
CA LEU A 447 11.15 -15.56 -15.60
C LEU A 447 12.65 -15.30 -15.71
N PHE A 448 13.45 -16.36 -15.66
CA PHE A 448 14.90 -16.24 -15.85
C PHE A 448 15.22 -15.73 -17.26
N ARG A 449 14.62 -16.32 -18.30
CA ARG A 449 14.80 -15.85 -19.68
C ARG A 449 14.43 -14.38 -19.86
N ALA A 450 13.29 -13.97 -19.30
CA ALA A 450 12.83 -12.59 -19.34
C ALA A 450 13.82 -11.63 -18.68
N ALA A 451 14.40 -12.02 -17.54
CA ALA A 451 15.37 -11.20 -16.82
C ALA A 451 16.74 -11.12 -17.51
N THR A 452 17.14 -12.16 -18.25
CA THR A 452 18.49 -12.26 -18.84
C THR A 452 18.56 -11.80 -20.29
N GLN A 453 17.53 -12.10 -21.10
CA GLN A 453 17.50 -11.76 -22.53
C GLN A 453 16.96 -10.34 -22.79
N GLY A 454 16.17 -9.79 -21.86
CA GLY A 454 15.57 -8.47 -21.99
C GLY A 454 16.41 -7.32 -21.42
N MET A 455 16.08 -6.11 -21.84
CA MET A 455 16.52 -4.90 -21.15
C MET A 455 15.83 -4.82 -19.78
N GLY A 456 16.56 -4.45 -18.75
CA GLY A 456 16.01 -4.31 -17.40
C GLY A 456 16.94 -3.58 -16.45
N SER A 457 16.38 -3.09 -15.36
CA SER A 457 17.09 -2.48 -14.24
C SER A 457 17.57 -3.56 -13.26
N ASP A 458 18.64 -3.25 -12.51
CA ASP A 458 19.19 -4.18 -11.53
C ASP A 458 18.20 -4.48 -10.40
N LEU A 459 17.47 -3.46 -9.93
CA LEU A 459 16.46 -3.63 -8.86
C LEU A 459 15.34 -4.59 -9.29
N SER A 460 14.86 -4.48 -10.54
CA SER A 460 13.84 -5.41 -11.07
C SER A 460 14.36 -6.85 -11.18
N ARG A 461 15.64 -7.03 -11.52
CA ARG A 461 16.28 -8.34 -11.57
C ARG A 461 16.55 -8.90 -10.19
N LEU A 462 16.92 -8.08 -9.21
CA LEU A 462 17.02 -8.49 -7.80
C LEU A 462 15.69 -9.00 -7.27
N GLY A 463 14.58 -8.33 -7.59
CA GLY A 463 13.27 -8.89 -7.27
C GLY A 463 13.03 -10.21 -8.03
N THR A 464 13.41 -10.32 -9.32
CA THR A 464 13.28 -11.59 -10.05
C THR A 464 14.09 -12.72 -9.39
N VAL A 465 15.28 -12.44 -8.84
CA VAL A 465 16.06 -13.40 -8.03
C VAL A 465 15.24 -13.86 -6.82
N LEU A 466 14.59 -12.95 -6.07
CA LEU A 466 13.71 -13.33 -4.96
C LEU A 466 12.55 -14.23 -5.42
N ALA A 467 11.89 -13.86 -6.52
CA ALA A 467 10.76 -14.64 -7.04
C ALA A 467 11.19 -16.06 -7.45
N LEU A 468 12.34 -16.20 -8.12
CA LEU A 468 12.93 -17.50 -8.47
C LEU A 468 13.28 -18.30 -7.22
N ALA A 469 13.90 -17.67 -6.23
CA ALA A 469 14.29 -18.32 -4.97
C ALA A 469 13.07 -18.85 -4.20
N GLU A 470 12.02 -18.03 -4.08
CA GLU A 470 10.75 -18.43 -3.45
C GLU A 470 9.99 -19.47 -4.26
N GLY A 471 10.21 -19.54 -5.57
CA GLY A 471 9.73 -20.60 -6.45
C GLY A 471 10.55 -21.89 -6.40
N GLY A 472 11.61 -21.96 -5.59
CA GLY A 472 12.50 -23.12 -5.47
C GLY A 472 13.48 -23.27 -6.65
N ARG A 473 13.59 -22.27 -7.53
CA ARG A 473 14.54 -22.24 -8.67
C ARG A 473 15.89 -21.66 -8.23
N LEU A 474 16.50 -22.24 -7.21
CA LEU A 474 17.68 -21.67 -6.54
C LEU A 474 18.88 -21.50 -7.48
N GLY A 475 19.12 -22.46 -8.37
CA GLY A 475 20.21 -22.37 -9.36
C GLY A 475 20.02 -21.24 -10.38
N GLU A 476 18.79 -20.97 -10.82
CA GLU A 476 18.48 -19.81 -11.68
C GLU A 476 18.63 -18.49 -10.90
N ALA A 477 18.13 -18.44 -9.66
CA ALA A 477 18.26 -17.28 -8.79
C ALA A 477 19.73 -16.90 -8.55
N ARG A 478 20.58 -17.89 -8.23
CA ARG A 478 22.02 -17.70 -8.02
C ARG A 478 22.74 -17.21 -9.28
N ARG A 479 22.52 -17.88 -10.42
CA ARG A 479 23.10 -17.45 -11.71
C ARG A 479 22.73 -16.01 -12.06
N LEU A 480 21.46 -15.64 -11.86
CA LEU A 480 20.99 -14.28 -12.13
C LEU A 480 21.61 -13.27 -11.16
N LEU A 481 21.70 -13.59 -9.86
CA LEU A 481 22.32 -12.72 -8.86
C LEU A 481 23.81 -12.48 -9.16
N GLU A 482 24.55 -13.52 -9.52
CA GLU A 482 25.98 -13.44 -9.87
C GLU A 482 26.24 -12.61 -11.12
N ALA A 483 25.31 -12.62 -12.10
CA ALA A 483 25.42 -11.82 -13.32
C ALA A 483 25.14 -10.31 -13.11
N LEU A 484 24.51 -9.91 -12.00
CA LEU A 484 24.30 -8.50 -11.68
C LEU A 484 25.59 -7.89 -11.15
N PRO A 485 26.13 -6.81 -11.76
CA PRO A 485 27.36 -6.18 -11.28
C PRO A 485 27.09 -5.20 -10.12
N GLY A 486 28.18 -4.83 -9.43
CA GLY A 486 28.13 -3.96 -8.26
C GLY A 486 27.68 -4.68 -6.99
N ASP A 487 27.87 -4.03 -5.83
CA ASP A 487 27.45 -4.54 -4.53
C ASP A 487 25.95 -4.39 -4.26
N GLY A 488 25.22 -3.66 -5.13
CA GLY A 488 23.77 -3.47 -5.13
C GLY A 488 23.17 -2.99 -3.81
N GLY A 489 23.99 -2.36 -2.95
CA GLY A 489 23.57 -1.77 -1.68
C GLY A 489 22.77 -2.71 -0.75
N ARG A 490 21.86 -2.13 0.05
CA ARG A 490 20.99 -2.88 0.98
C ARG A 490 20.03 -3.82 0.25
N ALA A 491 19.56 -3.45 -0.94
CA ALA A 491 18.69 -4.24 -1.79
C ALA A 491 19.31 -5.60 -2.17
N ARG A 492 20.51 -5.59 -2.74
CA ARG A 492 21.20 -6.85 -3.09
C ARG A 492 21.53 -7.67 -1.85
N ARG A 493 21.95 -7.04 -0.75
CA ARG A 493 22.19 -7.75 0.51
C ARG A 493 20.91 -8.44 1.00
N PHE A 494 19.77 -7.75 1.00
CA PHE A 494 18.46 -8.33 1.35
C PHE A 494 18.17 -9.60 0.53
N VAL A 495 18.29 -9.48 -0.80
CA VAL A 495 18.05 -10.60 -1.72
C VAL A 495 19.04 -11.74 -1.51
N SER A 496 20.31 -11.42 -1.30
CA SER A 496 21.38 -12.41 -1.09
C SER A 496 21.14 -13.21 0.19
N VAL A 497 20.83 -12.53 1.30
CA VAL A 497 20.50 -13.19 2.57
C VAL A 497 19.34 -14.16 2.38
N ARG A 498 18.24 -13.71 1.74
CA ARG A 498 17.07 -14.55 1.47
C ARG A 498 17.40 -15.76 0.60
N LEU A 499 18.24 -15.58 -0.42
CA LEU A 499 18.69 -16.68 -1.27
C LEU A 499 19.53 -17.70 -0.48
N PHE A 500 20.54 -17.25 0.27
CA PHE A 500 21.38 -18.14 1.09
C PHE A 500 20.57 -18.93 2.12
N LEU A 501 19.61 -18.27 2.76
CA LEU A 501 18.67 -18.93 3.66
C LEU A 501 17.88 -20.04 2.97
N LYS A 502 17.37 -19.78 1.75
CA LYS A 502 16.70 -20.81 0.94
C LYS A 502 17.60 -21.95 0.49
N GLU A 503 18.90 -21.70 0.37
CA GLU A 503 19.91 -22.72 0.06
C GLU A 503 20.42 -23.47 1.30
N GLY A 504 20.00 -23.06 2.50
CA GLY A 504 20.45 -23.64 3.77
C GLY A 504 21.82 -23.14 4.25
N ASP A 505 22.35 -22.06 3.67
CA ASP A 505 23.64 -21.48 4.03
C ASP A 505 23.48 -20.31 5.02
N GLY A 506 23.21 -20.65 6.28
CA GLY A 506 23.05 -19.66 7.35
C GLY A 506 24.30 -18.83 7.62
N ALA A 507 25.50 -19.38 7.39
CA ALA A 507 26.77 -18.68 7.63
C ALA A 507 27.01 -17.58 6.58
N ALA A 508 26.78 -17.88 5.30
CA ALA A 508 26.84 -16.87 4.24
C ALA A 508 25.75 -15.81 4.43
N ALA A 509 24.53 -16.22 4.80
CA ALA A 509 23.43 -15.32 5.12
C ALA A 509 23.83 -14.33 6.23
N PHE A 510 24.39 -14.82 7.35
CA PHE A 510 24.85 -13.96 8.43
C PHE A 510 25.96 -12.99 8.00
N SER A 511 26.96 -13.49 7.28
CA SER A 511 28.08 -12.67 6.80
C SER A 511 27.61 -11.49 5.95
N VAL A 512 26.71 -11.73 5.00
CA VAL A 512 26.14 -10.68 4.14
C VAL A 512 25.21 -9.74 4.90
N TRP A 513 24.39 -10.29 5.81
CA TRP A 513 23.47 -9.52 6.63
C TRP A 513 24.19 -8.53 7.55
N LYS A 514 25.24 -8.98 8.23
CA LYS A 514 26.03 -8.16 9.16
C LYS A 514 26.71 -7.00 8.44
N GLY A 515 27.20 -7.24 7.22
CA GLY A 515 27.95 -6.25 6.45
C GLY A 515 29.26 -5.84 7.12
N ARG A 516 29.82 -4.69 6.70
CA ARG A 516 31.13 -4.21 7.17
C ARG A 516 31.10 -3.45 8.52
N GLU A 517 30.04 -2.72 8.84
CA GLU A 517 29.94 -1.93 10.10
C GLU A 517 28.49 -1.88 10.62
N GLY A 518 28.33 -2.03 11.94
CA GLY A 518 27.06 -2.20 12.66
C GLY A 518 26.32 -0.90 13.01
N ASP A 519 26.62 0.23 12.39
CA ASP A 519 26.03 1.54 12.72
C ASP A 519 24.51 1.58 12.50
N TRP A 520 23.98 0.76 11.59
CA TRP A 520 22.55 0.68 11.30
C TRP A 520 21.73 0.26 12.54
N ILE A 521 22.30 -0.48 13.49
CA ILE A 521 21.58 -0.91 14.70
C ILE A 521 21.18 0.25 15.63
N SER A 522 21.81 1.41 15.47
CA SER A 522 21.56 2.60 16.29
C SER A 522 20.27 3.35 15.90
N ARG A 523 19.56 2.87 14.88
CA ARG A 523 18.41 3.51 14.22
C ARG A 523 17.15 2.64 14.30
N GLU A 524 16.02 3.27 14.53
CA GLU A 524 14.72 2.58 14.66
C GLU A 524 14.28 2.01 13.30
N GLU A 525 14.64 2.72 12.24
CA GLU A 525 14.41 2.42 10.83
C GLU A 525 15.01 1.07 10.39
N SER A 526 15.97 0.55 11.15
CA SER A 526 16.62 -0.75 10.88
C SER A 526 15.78 -1.95 11.27
N GLY A 527 14.65 -1.78 11.95
CA GLY A 527 13.77 -2.87 12.38
C GLY A 527 13.50 -3.95 11.31
N PRO A 528 13.16 -3.61 10.05
CA PRO A 528 12.99 -4.60 8.99
C PRO A 528 14.27 -5.43 8.70
N TRP A 529 15.45 -4.84 8.85
CA TRP A 529 16.73 -5.55 8.73
C TRP A 529 16.96 -6.51 9.90
N LEU A 530 16.56 -6.14 11.12
CA LEU A 530 16.63 -7.03 12.28
C LEU A 530 15.66 -8.20 12.14
N ARG A 531 14.46 -8.00 11.58
CA ARG A 531 13.53 -9.09 11.26
C ARG A 531 14.16 -10.12 10.32
N LEU A 532 14.83 -9.64 9.28
CA LEU A 532 15.60 -10.53 8.39
C LEU A 532 16.71 -11.26 9.17
N GLY A 533 17.38 -10.60 10.11
CA GLY A 533 18.34 -11.25 11.00
C GLY A 533 17.72 -12.36 11.87
N ALA A 534 16.51 -12.15 12.38
CA ALA A 534 15.78 -13.17 13.12
C ALA A 534 15.44 -14.41 12.26
N GLU A 535 15.22 -14.24 10.95
CA GLU A 535 15.08 -15.37 10.02
C GLU A 535 16.38 -16.20 9.96
N ILE A 536 17.55 -15.55 9.98
CA ILE A 536 18.86 -16.22 10.01
C ILE A 536 19.04 -17.04 11.29
N ALA A 537 18.60 -16.53 12.45
CA ALA A 537 18.64 -17.28 13.70
C ALA A 537 17.77 -18.55 13.65
N ARG A 538 16.61 -18.47 12.98
CA ARG A 538 15.66 -19.58 12.86
C ARG A 538 16.16 -20.66 11.90
N GLU A 539 16.75 -20.27 10.78
CA GLU A 539 17.13 -21.18 9.69
C GLU A 539 18.59 -21.65 9.80
N GLY A 540 19.48 -20.85 10.39
CA GLY A 540 20.89 -21.17 10.62
C GLY A 540 21.18 -21.99 11.89
N GLY A 541 20.15 -22.48 12.58
CA GLY A 541 20.29 -23.28 13.80
C GLY A 541 21.00 -22.55 14.95
N ILE A 542 21.66 -23.32 15.82
CA ILE A 542 22.28 -22.79 17.05
C ILE A 542 23.37 -21.73 16.77
N ASP A 543 24.15 -21.90 15.70
CA ASP A 543 25.24 -20.99 15.38
C ASP A 543 24.71 -19.66 14.82
N GLY A 544 23.71 -19.71 13.93
CA GLY A 544 22.99 -18.52 13.48
C GLY A 544 22.33 -17.78 14.64
N ALA A 545 21.71 -18.52 15.57
CA ALA A 545 21.11 -17.94 16.77
C ALA A 545 22.15 -17.23 17.66
N ARG A 546 23.30 -17.87 17.95
CA ARG A 546 24.40 -17.26 18.73
C ARG A 546 24.93 -15.97 18.08
N GLN A 547 25.04 -15.97 16.75
CA GLN A 547 25.56 -14.84 15.99
C GLN A 547 24.61 -13.65 15.96
N ILE A 548 23.30 -13.88 15.80
CA ILE A 548 22.29 -12.82 15.63
C ILE A 548 21.81 -12.24 16.97
N ARG A 549 21.72 -13.08 18.01
CA ARG A 549 21.09 -12.72 19.29
C ARG A 549 21.56 -11.38 19.88
N PRO A 550 22.88 -11.05 19.92
CA PRO A 550 23.34 -9.76 20.48
C PRO A 550 22.77 -8.54 19.75
N PHE A 551 22.54 -8.65 18.43
CA PHE A 551 22.00 -7.56 17.61
C PHE A 551 20.50 -7.36 17.87
N LEU A 552 19.73 -8.44 17.96
CA LEU A 552 18.30 -8.34 18.28
C LEU A 552 18.10 -7.74 19.68
N ALA A 553 18.89 -8.20 20.66
CA ALA A 553 18.87 -7.69 22.03
C ALA A 553 19.19 -6.19 22.09
N ALA A 554 20.29 -5.76 21.48
CA ALA A 554 20.73 -4.37 21.51
C ALA A 554 19.71 -3.43 20.85
N TRP A 555 19.14 -3.83 19.71
CA TRP A 555 18.13 -3.02 19.02
C TRP A 555 16.82 -2.94 19.83
N CYS A 556 16.30 -4.06 20.35
CA CYS A 556 15.06 -4.06 21.15
C CYS A 556 15.18 -3.29 22.47
N ARG A 557 16.37 -3.25 23.09
CA ARG A 557 16.60 -2.44 24.29
C ARG A 557 16.59 -0.94 23.98
N ARG A 558 17.08 -0.56 22.80
CA ARG A 558 17.10 0.84 22.34
C ARG A 558 15.74 1.31 21.83
N PHE A 559 15.00 0.44 21.16
CA PHE A 559 13.69 0.71 20.57
C PHE A 559 12.67 -0.30 21.09
N PRO A 560 12.18 -0.14 22.33
CA PRO A 560 11.28 -1.11 22.96
C PRO A 560 9.85 -1.12 22.38
N ASP A 561 9.47 -0.06 21.67
CA ASP A 561 8.11 0.29 21.28
C ASP A 561 8.05 0.85 19.85
N GLY A 562 9.04 0.51 19.04
CA GLY A 562 9.06 0.85 17.64
C GLY A 562 8.14 -0.03 16.79
N PRO A 563 7.89 0.35 15.54
CA PRO A 563 6.96 -0.36 14.66
C PRO A 563 7.26 -1.86 14.52
N GLU A 564 8.54 -2.23 14.61
CA GLU A 564 9.03 -3.59 14.43
C GLU A 564 9.36 -4.33 15.73
N SER A 565 9.22 -3.67 16.88
CA SER A 565 9.75 -4.18 18.16
C SER A 565 9.13 -5.49 18.62
N GLY A 566 7.83 -5.69 18.38
CA GLY A 566 7.19 -6.96 18.69
C GLY A 566 7.80 -8.12 17.89
N ALA A 567 7.95 -7.96 16.57
CA ALA A 567 8.50 -8.98 15.69
C ALA A 567 9.98 -9.27 15.99
N VAL A 568 10.78 -8.22 16.23
CA VAL A 568 12.20 -8.38 16.56
C VAL A 568 12.38 -9.03 17.94
N ALA A 569 11.55 -8.70 18.94
CA ALA A 569 11.60 -9.31 20.27
C ALA A 569 11.19 -10.79 20.25
N LEU A 570 10.20 -11.19 19.43
CA LEU A 570 9.86 -12.60 19.22
C LEU A 570 11.04 -13.36 18.59
N GLY A 571 11.66 -12.78 17.56
CA GLY A 571 12.87 -13.33 16.95
C GLY A 571 14.02 -13.49 17.95
N TRP A 572 14.19 -12.51 18.83
CA TRP A 572 15.19 -12.55 19.90
C TRP A 572 14.93 -13.69 20.88
N CYS A 573 13.69 -13.86 21.32
CA CYS A 573 13.30 -14.93 22.23
C CYS A 573 13.58 -16.31 21.63
N LEU A 574 13.23 -16.51 20.36
CA LEU A 574 13.52 -17.74 19.62
C LEU A 574 15.02 -18.01 19.50
N ALA A 575 15.82 -16.98 19.18
CA ALA A 575 17.27 -17.10 19.10
C ALA A 575 17.90 -17.44 20.48
N ALA A 576 17.40 -16.86 21.56
CA ALA A 576 17.86 -17.17 22.91
C ALA A 576 17.54 -18.62 23.29
N LEU A 577 16.32 -19.10 23.03
CA LEU A 577 15.92 -20.48 23.26
C LEU A 577 16.78 -21.49 22.48
N ALA A 578 17.09 -21.21 21.22
CA ALA A 578 17.96 -22.06 20.40
C ALA A 578 19.38 -22.20 20.98
N CYS A 579 19.85 -21.23 21.77
CA CYS A 579 21.16 -21.28 22.44
C CYS A 579 21.17 -22.12 23.73
N GLY A 580 20.03 -22.64 24.19
CA GLY A 580 19.93 -23.50 25.37
C GLY A 580 19.96 -22.78 26.71
N ARG A 581 20.20 -23.55 27.79
CA ARG A 581 19.97 -23.12 29.20
C ARG A 581 20.71 -21.85 29.61
N GLU A 582 21.89 -21.60 29.05
CA GLU A 582 22.72 -20.44 29.36
C GLU A 582 22.07 -19.10 28.94
N ALA A 583 21.12 -19.14 27.99
CA ALA A 583 20.44 -17.97 27.46
C ALA A 583 18.99 -17.82 27.97
N VAL A 584 18.55 -18.64 28.94
CA VAL A 584 17.16 -18.61 29.44
C VAL A 584 16.79 -17.28 30.08
N GLY A 585 17.70 -16.65 30.85
CA GLY A 585 17.46 -15.34 31.44
C GLY A 585 17.22 -14.25 30.37
N GLU A 586 18.02 -14.28 29.31
CA GLU A 586 17.88 -13.39 28.16
C GLU A 586 16.58 -13.67 27.39
N GLY A 587 16.23 -14.96 27.22
CA GLY A 587 14.98 -15.38 26.59
C GLY A 587 13.74 -14.90 27.36
N ARG A 588 13.79 -14.85 28.69
CA ARG A 588 12.73 -14.27 29.53
C ARG A 588 12.60 -12.76 29.32
N GLU A 589 13.72 -12.03 29.30
CA GLU A 589 13.71 -10.59 29.00
C GLU A 589 13.08 -10.31 27.62
N ALA A 590 13.50 -11.07 26.60
CA ALA A 590 12.96 -10.94 25.24
C ALA A 590 11.46 -11.24 25.19
N LEU A 591 11.02 -12.27 25.92
CA LEU A 591 9.63 -12.67 25.99
C LEU A 591 8.75 -11.62 26.68
N GLU A 592 9.20 -11.03 27.78
CA GLU A 592 8.49 -9.93 28.46
C GLU A 592 8.30 -8.73 27.54
N ARG A 593 9.32 -8.39 26.76
CA ARG A 593 9.24 -7.31 25.76
C ARG A 593 8.29 -7.66 24.61
N ALA A 594 8.35 -8.88 24.11
CA ALA A 594 7.41 -9.34 23.09
C ALA A 594 5.96 -9.26 23.63
N ARG A 595 5.69 -9.71 24.87
CA ARG A 595 4.37 -9.58 25.51
C ARG A 595 3.87 -8.15 25.61
N ALA A 596 4.77 -7.18 25.82
CA ALA A 596 4.38 -5.78 25.93
C ALA A 596 3.85 -5.18 24.61
N VAL A 597 4.22 -5.74 23.46
CA VAL A 597 3.92 -5.21 22.12
C VAL A 597 3.05 -6.16 21.28
N VAL A 598 3.07 -7.45 21.56
CA VAL A 598 2.26 -8.47 20.84
C VAL A 598 1.63 -9.48 21.82
N PRO A 599 0.84 -9.04 22.81
CA PRO A 599 0.38 -9.85 23.95
C PRO A 599 -0.41 -11.12 23.59
N ASP A 600 -1.10 -11.11 22.43
CA ASP A 600 -1.96 -12.21 21.97
C ASP A 600 -1.32 -13.07 20.86
N ASP A 601 0.00 -12.97 20.67
CA ASP A 601 0.69 -13.84 19.71
C ASP A 601 0.71 -15.30 20.22
N PRO A 602 0.21 -16.28 19.44
CA PRO A 602 0.18 -17.68 19.85
C PRO A 602 1.55 -18.28 20.15
N LEU A 603 2.62 -17.72 19.59
CA LEU A 603 3.98 -18.15 19.87
C LEU A 603 4.35 -17.89 21.33
N LEU A 604 3.82 -16.85 21.98
CA LEU A 604 4.18 -16.50 23.37
C LEU A 604 3.92 -17.64 24.35
N ARG A 605 2.79 -18.37 24.22
CA ARG A 605 2.51 -19.52 25.08
C ARG A 605 3.46 -20.69 24.82
N ARG A 606 3.87 -20.89 23.58
CA ARG A 606 4.85 -21.94 23.24
C ARG A 606 6.23 -21.59 23.78
N LEU A 607 6.59 -20.31 23.72
CA LEU A 607 7.83 -19.77 24.27
C LEU A 607 7.86 -19.89 25.81
N ASP A 608 6.73 -19.68 26.51
CA ASP A 608 6.62 -19.93 27.96
C ASP A 608 6.98 -21.37 28.30
N LEU A 609 6.31 -22.33 27.66
CA LEU A 609 6.48 -23.75 27.95
C LEU A 609 7.93 -24.19 27.64
N ALA A 610 8.49 -23.69 26.54
CA ALA A 610 9.88 -23.94 26.18
C ALA A 610 10.87 -23.37 27.23
N LEU A 611 10.66 -22.14 27.71
CA LEU A 611 11.49 -21.52 28.75
C LEU A 611 11.33 -22.16 30.14
N LEU A 612 10.22 -22.86 30.37
CA LEU A 612 9.98 -23.68 31.56
C LEU A 612 10.53 -25.12 31.43
N GLY A 613 11.05 -25.50 30.25
CA GLY A 613 11.55 -26.84 29.98
C GLY A 613 10.46 -27.91 29.82
N VAL A 614 9.25 -27.49 29.46
CA VAL A 614 8.02 -28.34 29.41
C VAL A 614 7.69 -28.79 27.98
N ALA A 615 8.28 -28.18 26.94
CA ALA A 615 8.01 -28.51 25.53
C ALA A 615 9.24 -28.32 24.64
#